data_AF-A0A0D3DFB6-F1
#
_entry.id   AF-A0A0D3DFB6-F1
#
_cell.length_a   1.000
_cell.length_b   1.000
_cell.length_c   1.000
_cell.angle_alpha   90.00
_cell.angle_beta   90.00
_cell.angle_gamma   90.00
#
_symmetry.space_group_name_H-M   'P 1'
#
loop_
_entity.id
_entity.type
_entity.pdbx_description
1 polymer ?
#
loop_
_entity_poly.entity_id
_entity_poly.type
_entity_poly.pdbx_seq_one_letter_code
_entity_poly.pdbx_strand_id
1 'polypeptide(L)'
;QKYHWALGVTERVRKAFNARAKVHLLDTVSNWKGDWIVKGYERGKPAELTTDVWDGLIRYWRLPDSIRIAQSCSNSRNTVDEHENGPMLHTTGQKPHAGAKETGHLPSLMELYERTHKNKAGVFVDGKSEQIYNDVVARVEDRQTQLTQQSTDGLPVTLSTLEVDKIYEEVVPKKKGRALGIGSVNDVSRATSSYGQRRDDEVTQMRNELASTQSPFTARVGGLEGFLNFIAATNPEWETMLRDMRRQNPIPGEGPSDDTHAEEDVDRRSNEFLRAMPDS
;
A
#
# COMPACT_ATOMS: atom_id res chain seq x y z
N GLN A 1 -33.30 -17.32 -3.23
CA GLN A 1 -33.36 -16.40 -2.07
C GLN A 1 -33.19 -14.98 -2.60
N LYS A 2 -34.24 -14.15 -2.61
CA LYS A 2 -34.16 -12.74 -3.05
C LYS A 2 -33.72 -11.91 -1.86
N TYR A 3 -32.48 -11.44 -1.86
CA TYR A 3 -32.00 -10.52 -0.85
C TYR A 3 -32.50 -9.11 -1.19
N HIS A 4 -33.34 -8.54 -0.33
CA HIS A 4 -33.87 -7.18 -0.48
C HIS A 4 -32.93 -6.18 0.20
N TRP A 5 -31.84 -5.81 -0.50
CA TRP A 5 -30.96 -4.75 -0.03
C TRP A 5 -31.54 -3.38 -0.37
N ALA A 6 -31.22 -2.35 0.43
CA ALA A 6 -31.51 -0.96 0.10
C ALA A 6 -30.93 -0.60 -1.29
N LEU A 7 -31.62 0.23 -2.07
CA LEU A 7 -31.31 0.51 -3.48
C LEU A 7 -29.83 0.89 -3.72
N GLY A 8 -29.23 1.71 -2.84
CA GLY A 8 -27.82 2.10 -2.95
C GLY A 8 -26.82 0.96 -2.69
N VAL A 9 -27.18 -0.02 -1.85
CA VAL A 9 -26.38 -1.22 -1.59
C VAL A 9 -26.49 -2.19 -2.77
N THR A 10 -27.70 -2.37 -3.31
CA THR A 10 -27.93 -3.20 -4.51
C THR A 10 -27.10 -2.71 -5.69
N GLU A 11 -27.03 -1.39 -5.91
CA GLU A 11 -26.26 -0.83 -7.02
C GLU A 11 -24.75 -1.04 -6.83
N ARG A 12 -24.25 -0.82 -5.61
CA ARG A 12 -22.83 -1.03 -5.28
C ARG A 12 -22.43 -2.50 -5.43
N VAL A 13 -23.27 -3.41 -4.96
CA VAL A 13 -23.07 -4.87 -5.08
C VAL A 13 -23.11 -5.29 -6.54
N ARG A 14 -24.09 -4.82 -7.32
CA ARG A 14 -24.20 -5.11 -8.75
C ARG A 14 -22.96 -4.65 -9.52
N LYS A 15 -22.48 -3.43 -9.24
CA LYS A 15 -21.27 -2.89 -9.86
C LYS A 15 -20.04 -3.74 -9.51
N ALA A 16 -19.86 -4.08 -8.24
CA ALA A 16 -18.74 -4.91 -7.78
C ALA A 16 -18.80 -6.34 -8.37
N PHE A 17 -19.99 -6.93 -8.42
CA PHE A 17 -20.23 -8.23 -9.02
C PHE A 17 -19.88 -8.22 -10.50
N ASN A 18 -20.42 -7.27 -11.27
CA ASN A 18 -20.14 -7.17 -12.71
C ASN A 18 -18.65 -6.95 -12.99
N ALA A 19 -17.97 -6.16 -12.16
CA ALA A 19 -16.53 -5.96 -12.28
C ALA A 19 -15.77 -7.29 -12.10
N ARG A 20 -16.09 -8.06 -11.06
CA ARG A 20 -15.46 -9.38 -10.82
C ARG A 20 -15.83 -10.41 -11.87
N ALA A 21 -17.10 -10.51 -12.23
CA ALA A 21 -17.60 -11.42 -13.25
C ALA A 21 -16.94 -11.17 -14.60
N LYS A 22 -16.72 -9.91 -14.97
CA LYS A 22 -15.99 -9.55 -16.20
C LYS A 22 -14.56 -10.07 -16.19
N VAL A 23 -13.83 -9.93 -15.08
CA VAL A 23 -12.46 -10.45 -14.94
C VAL A 23 -12.45 -11.97 -15.09
N HIS A 24 -13.30 -12.68 -14.34
CA HIS A 24 -13.38 -14.13 -14.42
C HIS A 24 -13.75 -14.63 -15.82
N LEU A 25 -14.71 -13.98 -16.48
CA LEU A 25 -15.10 -14.34 -17.83
C LEU A 25 -13.95 -14.13 -18.83
N LEU A 26 -13.21 -13.03 -18.73
CA LEU A 26 -12.06 -12.77 -19.61
C LEU A 26 -10.98 -13.84 -19.42
N ASP A 27 -10.63 -14.18 -18.17
CA ASP A 27 -9.64 -15.22 -17.89
C ASP A 27 -10.10 -16.58 -18.43
N THR A 28 -11.38 -16.90 -18.26
CA THR A 28 -11.98 -18.16 -18.72
C THR A 28 -11.92 -18.26 -20.25
N VAL A 29 -12.36 -17.22 -20.97
CA VAL A 29 -12.34 -17.18 -22.43
C VAL A 29 -10.89 -17.19 -22.96
N SER A 30 -9.95 -16.55 -22.27
CA SER A 30 -8.53 -16.58 -22.61
C SER A 30 -7.94 -17.99 -22.46
N ASN A 31 -8.29 -18.69 -21.37
CA ASN A 31 -7.86 -20.08 -21.16
C ASN A 31 -8.42 -21.01 -22.24
N TRP A 32 -9.69 -20.85 -22.62
CA TRP A 32 -10.29 -21.62 -23.73
C TRP A 32 -9.57 -21.37 -25.06
N LYS A 33 -9.17 -20.13 -25.35
CA LYS A 33 -8.37 -19.82 -26.52
C LYS A 33 -7.00 -20.53 -26.48
N GLY A 34 -6.34 -20.53 -25.32
CA GLY A 34 -5.08 -21.24 -25.13
C GLY A 34 -5.22 -22.75 -25.33
N ASP A 35 -6.25 -23.33 -24.72
CA ASP A 35 -6.58 -24.75 -24.87
C ASP A 35 -6.89 -25.13 -26.31
N TRP A 36 -7.62 -24.29 -27.06
CA TRP A 36 -7.83 -24.49 -28.49
C TRP A 36 -6.53 -24.50 -29.29
N ILE A 37 -5.62 -23.56 -29.01
CA ILE A 37 -4.32 -23.47 -29.69
C ILE A 37 -3.48 -24.72 -29.41
N VAL A 38 -3.46 -25.21 -28.17
CA VAL A 38 -2.60 -26.33 -27.76
C VAL A 38 -3.21 -27.70 -28.07
N LYS A 39 -4.50 -27.88 -27.77
CA LYS A 39 -5.19 -29.17 -27.79
C LYS A 39 -6.02 -29.39 -29.07
N GLY A 40 -6.25 -28.34 -29.85
CA GLY A 40 -7.05 -28.37 -31.07
C GLY A 40 -8.56 -28.20 -30.83
N TYR A 41 -9.34 -28.31 -31.89
CA TYR A 41 -10.79 -28.02 -31.88
C TYR A 41 -11.59 -28.86 -30.89
N GLU A 42 -11.43 -30.19 -30.95
CA GLU A 42 -12.23 -31.13 -30.15
C GLU A 42 -11.82 -31.15 -28.67
N ARG A 43 -10.52 -31.27 -28.39
CA ARG A 43 -10.00 -31.38 -27.01
C ARG A 43 -9.85 -30.03 -26.29
N GLY A 44 -9.81 -28.93 -27.03
CA GLY A 44 -9.76 -27.58 -26.47
C GLY A 44 -11.15 -26.98 -26.21
N LYS A 45 -12.22 -27.63 -26.69
CA LYS A 45 -13.59 -27.16 -26.51
C LYS A 45 -14.06 -27.42 -25.07
N PRO A 46 -14.56 -26.40 -24.35
CA PRO A 46 -15.22 -26.57 -23.06
C PRO A 46 -16.54 -27.35 -23.18
N ALA A 47 -16.85 -28.18 -22.19
CA ALA A 47 -18.07 -28.99 -22.18
C ALA A 47 -19.35 -28.14 -22.10
N GLU A 48 -19.24 -26.95 -21.52
CA GLU A 48 -20.34 -26.02 -21.29
C GLU A 48 -20.71 -25.21 -22.53
N LEU A 49 -19.88 -25.22 -23.57
CA LEU A 49 -20.11 -24.44 -24.79
C LEU A 49 -20.83 -25.25 -25.86
N THR A 50 -21.88 -24.64 -26.44
CA THR A 50 -22.48 -25.14 -27.67
C THR A 50 -21.49 -25.01 -28.84
N THR A 51 -21.65 -25.86 -29.84
CA THR A 51 -20.80 -25.83 -31.04
C THR A 51 -20.87 -24.49 -31.76
N ASP A 52 -22.06 -23.89 -31.89
CA ASP A 52 -22.23 -22.59 -32.55
C ASP A 52 -21.46 -21.45 -31.86
N VAL A 53 -21.47 -21.44 -30.52
CA VAL A 53 -20.74 -20.43 -29.74
C VAL A 53 -19.23 -20.67 -29.86
N TRP A 54 -18.79 -21.93 -29.82
CA TRP A 54 -17.40 -22.29 -30.01
C TRP A 54 -16.86 -21.85 -31.39
N ASP A 55 -17.61 -22.15 -32.45
CA ASP A 55 -17.28 -21.72 -33.81
C ASP A 55 -17.30 -20.20 -33.97
N GLY A 56 -18.22 -19.52 -33.28
CA GLY A 56 -18.27 -18.06 -33.21
C GLY A 56 -17.01 -17.47 -32.58
N LEU A 57 -16.56 -18.02 -31.45
CA LEU A 57 -15.33 -17.58 -30.77
C LEU A 57 -14.08 -17.81 -31.62
N ILE A 58 -13.95 -19.00 -32.23
CA ILE A 58 -12.83 -19.30 -33.12
C ILE A 58 -12.81 -18.37 -34.32
N ARG A 59 -13.96 -18.10 -34.94
CA ARG A 59 -14.07 -17.12 -36.04
C ARG A 59 -13.63 -15.73 -35.58
N TYR A 60 -14.10 -15.28 -34.43
CA TYR A 60 -13.69 -13.99 -33.86
C TYR A 60 -12.18 -13.91 -33.62
N TRP A 61 -11.57 -14.93 -33.02
CA TRP A 61 -10.13 -14.97 -32.76
C TRP A 61 -9.27 -15.02 -34.02
N ARG A 62 -9.84 -15.47 -35.16
CA ARG A 62 -9.18 -15.47 -36.47
C ARG A 62 -9.36 -14.17 -37.26
N LEU A 63 -10.19 -13.24 -36.78
CA LEU A 63 -10.33 -11.93 -37.44
C LEU A 63 -8.99 -11.18 -37.40
N PRO A 64 -8.57 -10.52 -38.49
CA PRO A 64 -7.33 -9.75 -38.54
C PRO A 64 -7.21 -8.73 -37.40
N ASP A 65 -8.30 -8.05 -37.06
CA ASP A 65 -8.31 -7.09 -35.95
C ASP A 65 -8.07 -7.74 -34.59
N SER A 66 -8.66 -8.92 -34.34
CA SER A 66 -8.46 -9.66 -33.09
C SER A 66 -6.99 -10.08 -32.96
N ILE A 67 -6.40 -10.57 -34.05
CA ILE A 67 -4.99 -10.96 -34.11
C ILE A 67 -4.10 -9.74 -33.88
N ARG A 68 -4.35 -8.62 -34.58
CA ARG A 68 -3.60 -7.37 -34.45
C ARG A 68 -3.61 -6.84 -33.03
N ILE A 69 -4.78 -6.82 -32.38
CA ILE A 69 -4.90 -6.38 -30.97
C ILE A 69 -4.13 -7.33 -30.05
N ALA A 70 -4.28 -8.65 -30.24
CA ALA A 70 -3.56 -9.63 -29.44
C ALA A 70 -2.04 -9.52 -29.59
N GLN A 71 -1.54 -9.32 -30.81
CA GLN A 71 -0.11 -9.09 -31.07
C GLN A 71 0.37 -7.77 -30.48
N SER A 72 -0.39 -6.68 -30.60
CA SER A 72 -0.04 -5.41 -29.96
C SER A 72 0.08 -5.56 -28.44
N CYS A 73 -0.88 -6.23 -27.80
CA CYS A 73 -0.82 -6.53 -26.37
C CYS A 73 0.37 -7.44 -26.02
N SER A 74 0.64 -8.46 -26.83
CA SER A 74 1.77 -9.39 -26.64
C SER A 74 3.10 -8.65 -26.73
N ASN A 75 3.30 -7.87 -27.79
CA ASN A 75 4.52 -7.08 -28.01
C ASN A 75 4.72 -6.07 -26.88
N SER A 76 3.64 -5.42 -26.43
CA SER A 76 3.71 -4.51 -25.28
C SER A 76 4.06 -5.22 -23.96
N ARG A 77 3.70 -6.49 -23.79
CA ARG A 77 4.03 -7.27 -22.59
C ARG A 77 5.44 -7.83 -22.62
N ASN A 78 5.96 -8.10 -23.82
CA ASN A 78 7.27 -8.71 -24.06
C ASN A 78 8.32 -7.69 -24.52
N THR A 79 8.12 -6.40 -24.24
CA THR A 79 9.11 -5.37 -24.53
C THR A 79 10.39 -5.66 -23.77
N VAL A 80 11.52 -5.56 -24.46
CA VAL A 80 12.84 -5.52 -23.86
C VAL A 80 13.22 -4.09 -23.51
N ASP A 81 14.08 -3.90 -22.51
CA ASP A 81 14.68 -2.59 -22.22
C ASP A 81 15.97 -2.35 -23.02
N GLU A 82 16.62 -1.20 -22.78
CA GLU A 82 17.88 -0.78 -23.45
C GLU A 82 19.03 -1.78 -23.27
N HIS A 83 18.96 -2.62 -22.23
CA HIS A 83 19.95 -3.65 -21.92
C HIS A 83 19.52 -5.03 -22.44
N GLU A 84 18.56 -5.07 -23.39
CA GLU A 84 17.95 -6.29 -23.95
C GLU A 84 17.27 -7.19 -22.91
N ASN A 85 17.02 -6.70 -21.70
CA ASN A 85 16.36 -7.48 -20.68
C ASN A 85 14.85 -7.55 -20.96
N GLY A 86 14.32 -8.78 -20.92
CA GLY A 86 12.89 -9.04 -21.05
C GLY A 86 12.06 -8.61 -19.84
N PRO A 87 10.78 -9.01 -19.81
CA PRO A 87 9.90 -8.76 -18.68
C PRO A 87 10.47 -9.41 -17.41
N MET A 88 10.43 -8.67 -16.30
CA MET A 88 10.84 -9.20 -15.00
C MET A 88 9.89 -10.31 -14.55
N LEU A 89 10.47 -11.43 -14.15
CA LEU A 89 9.76 -12.65 -13.77
C LEU A 89 9.84 -12.87 -12.25
N HIS A 90 8.84 -13.57 -11.72
CA HIS A 90 8.81 -13.93 -10.30
C HIS A 90 8.61 -15.44 -10.14
N THR A 91 9.32 -16.05 -9.19
CA THR A 91 9.26 -17.50 -8.92
C THR A 91 8.17 -17.89 -7.92
N THR A 92 7.61 -16.91 -7.21
CA THR A 92 6.65 -17.14 -6.10
C THR A 92 5.21 -17.40 -6.58
N GLY A 93 4.93 -17.27 -7.88
CA GLY A 93 3.57 -17.38 -8.42
C GLY A 93 2.63 -16.30 -7.85
N GLN A 94 1.32 -16.55 -7.86
CA GLN A 94 0.30 -15.63 -7.30
C GLN A 94 0.22 -15.72 -5.76
N LYS A 95 1.32 -15.43 -5.06
CA LYS A 95 1.32 -15.34 -3.59
C LYS A 95 1.49 -13.88 -3.16
N PRO A 96 0.60 -13.34 -2.30
CA PRO A 96 0.78 -12.01 -1.75
C PRO A 96 1.98 -11.99 -0.80
N HIS A 97 2.99 -11.18 -1.14
CA HIS A 97 4.21 -11.04 -0.34
C HIS A 97 3.99 -10.34 1.02
N ALA A 98 2.82 -9.75 1.24
CA ALA A 98 2.42 -9.14 2.51
C ALA A 98 2.39 -10.14 3.70
N GLY A 99 2.38 -11.44 3.42
CA GLY A 99 2.39 -12.51 4.42
C GLY A 99 3.70 -13.29 4.54
N ALA A 100 4.81 -12.84 3.94
CA ALA A 100 6.10 -13.55 3.94
C ALA A 100 6.83 -13.51 5.30
N LYS A 101 6.11 -13.71 6.41
CA LYS A 101 6.67 -14.02 7.74
C LYS A 101 6.77 -15.54 7.87
N GLU A 102 7.66 -16.19 7.12
CA GLU A 102 7.80 -17.65 7.21
C GLU A 102 8.73 -18.11 8.35
N THR A 103 9.34 -17.19 9.11
CA THR A 103 10.37 -17.57 10.11
C THR A 103 10.41 -16.73 11.38
N GLY A 104 9.41 -15.88 11.65
CA GLY A 104 9.42 -14.96 12.81
C GLY A 104 10.43 -13.80 12.71
N HIS A 105 11.43 -13.90 11.83
CA HIS A 105 12.31 -12.81 11.41
C HIS A 105 11.80 -12.20 10.09
N LEU A 106 11.81 -10.87 9.99
CA LEU A 106 11.49 -10.20 8.75
C LEU A 106 12.74 -10.20 7.86
N PRO A 107 12.74 -10.89 6.70
CA PRO A 107 13.88 -10.87 5.80
C PRO A 107 14.14 -9.46 5.29
N SER A 108 15.40 -9.15 5.02
CA SER A 108 15.78 -7.89 4.38
C SER A 108 15.11 -7.77 3.01
N LEU A 109 15.03 -6.55 2.48
CA LEU A 109 14.44 -6.33 1.16
C LEU A 109 15.21 -7.07 0.06
N MET A 110 16.52 -7.17 0.24
CA MET A 110 17.44 -7.89 -0.62
C MET A 110 17.21 -9.41 -0.56
N GLU A 111 17.08 -9.99 0.62
CA GLU A 111 16.76 -11.42 0.81
C GLU A 111 15.39 -11.78 0.21
N LEU A 112 14.40 -10.91 0.41
CA LEU A 112 13.08 -11.07 -0.17
C LEU A 112 13.15 -11.01 -1.71
N TYR A 113 13.96 -10.11 -2.24
CA TYR A 113 14.18 -9.98 -3.67
C TYR A 113 14.80 -11.25 -4.27
N GLU A 114 15.86 -11.77 -3.66
CA GLU A 114 16.46 -13.04 -4.05
C GLU A 114 15.46 -14.18 -4.07
N ARG A 115 14.68 -14.33 -2.99
CA ARG A 115 13.71 -15.41 -2.85
C ARG A 115 12.61 -15.37 -3.91
N THR A 116 12.30 -14.18 -4.41
CA THR A 116 11.23 -13.95 -5.38
C THR A 116 11.70 -13.97 -6.83
N HIS A 117 13.00 -13.81 -7.09
CA HIS A 117 13.57 -13.72 -8.44
C HIS A 117 14.64 -14.79 -8.73
N LYS A 118 15.04 -15.60 -7.74
CA LYS A 118 15.89 -16.78 -7.96
C LYS A 118 15.04 -18.05 -8.05
N ASN A 119 15.49 -18.97 -8.91
CA ASN A 119 14.95 -20.32 -9.00
C ASN A 119 15.46 -21.20 -7.84
N LYS A 120 15.02 -22.46 -7.77
CA LYS A 120 15.44 -23.40 -6.72
C LYS A 120 16.94 -23.72 -6.74
N ALA A 121 17.65 -23.44 -7.84
CA ALA A 121 19.10 -23.60 -7.96
C ALA A 121 19.88 -22.33 -7.54
N GLY A 122 19.19 -21.28 -7.08
CA GLY A 122 19.82 -20.03 -6.66
C GLY A 122 20.21 -19.08 -7.80
N VAL A 123 19.76 -19.36 -9.04
CA VAL A 123 20.05 -18.54 -10.22
C VAL A 123 18.88 -17.60 -10.50
N PHE A 124 19.16 -16.34 -10.86
CA PHE A 124 18.13 -15.38 -11.26
C PHE A 124 17.36 -15.85 -12.49
N VAL A 125 16.04 -15.64 -12.49
CA VAL A 125 15.17 -16.10 -13.58
C VAL A 125 15.12 -15.15 -14.78
N ASP A 126 15.60 -13.92 -14.63
CA ASP A 126 15.71 -12.93 -15.70
C ASP A 126 16.89 -11.97 -15.45
N GLY A 127 17.50 -11.48 -16.53
CA GLY A 127 18.68 -10.61 -16.47
C GLY A 127 18.41 -9.25 -15.84
N LYS A 128 17.17 -8.74 -15.90
CA LYS A 128 16.80 -7.47 -15.27
C LYS A 128 16.90 -7.56 -13.75
N SER A 129 16.41 -8.67 -13.19
CA SER A 129 16.46 -8.90 -11.75
C SER A 129 17.88 -9.08 -11.24
N GLU A 130 18.71 -9.77 -12.01
CA GLU A 130 20.14 -9.92 -11.72
C GLU A 130 20.87 -8.58 -11.75
N GLN A 131 20.62 -7.74 -12.77
CA GLN A 131 21.20 -6.40 -12.86
C GLN A 131 20.82 -5.52 -11.66
N ILE A 132 19.53 -5.44 -11.32
CA ILE A 132 19.07 -4.65 -10.16
C ILE A 132 19.72 -5.14 -8.86
N TYR A 133 19.84 -6.46 -8.69
CA TYR A 133 20.48 -7.01 -7.51
C TYR A 133 21.98 -6.63 -7.44
N ASN A 134 22.70 -6.76 -8.55
CA ASN A 134 24.11 -6.42 -8.63
C ASN A 134 24.35 -4.92 -8.39
N ASP A 135 23.48 -4.04 -8.90
CA ASP A 135 23.54 -2.60 -8.63
C ASP A 135 23.39 -2.29 -7.13
N VAL A 136 22.49 -3.00 -6.44
CA VAL A 136 22.32 -2.88 -4.98
C VAL A 136 23.56 -3.37 -4.24
N VAL A 137 24.11 -4.53 -4.62
CA VAL A 137 25.36 -5.08 -4.05
C VAL A 137 26.50 -4.06 -4.19
N ALA A 138 26.73 -3.55 -5.40
CA ALA A 138 27.78 -2.58 -5.68
C ALA A 138 27.62 -1.32 -4.82
N ARG A 139 26.39 -0.82 -4.67
CA ARG A 139 26.12 0.37 -3.85
C ARG A 139 26.34 0.14 -2.36
N VAL A 140 26.03 -1.06 -1.87
CA VAL A 140 26.33 -1.50 -0.49
C VAL A 140 27.84 -1.55 -0.26
N GLU A 141 28.59 -2.16 -1.17
CA GLU A 141 30.06 -2.26 -1.11
C GLU A 141 30.72 -0.87 -1.16
N ASP A 142 30.28 0.02 -2.05
CA ASP A 142 30.74 1.40 -2.12
C ASP A 142 30.54 2.13 -0.79
N ARG A 143 29.37 1.94 -0.17
CA ARG A 143 29.04 2.62 1.09
C ARG A 143 29.85 2.07 2.27
N GLN A 144 30.07 0.76 2.33
CA GLN A 144 30.95 0.14 3.32
C GLN A 144 32.39 0.62 3.17
N THR A 145 32.88 0.74 1.93
CA THR A 145 34.22 1.23 1.64
C THR A 145 34.38 2.69 2.08
N GLN A 146 33.40 3.55 1.77
CA GLN A 146 33.40 4.95 2.22
C GLN A 146 33.43 5.08 3.75
N LEU A 147 32.63 4.28 4.46
CA LEU A 147 32.58 4.31 5.92
C LEU A 147 33.87 3.77 6.55
N THR A 148 34.48 2.74 5.95
CA THR A 148 35.76 2.20 6.39
C THR A 148 36.88 3.22 6.22
N GLN A 149 36.89 4.00 5.13
CA GLN A 149 37.86 5.09 4.93
C GLN A 149 37.66 6.27 5.90
N GLN A 150 36.44 6.49 6.38
CA GLN A 150 36.13 7.52 7.39
C GLN A 150 36.36 7.04 8.82
N SER A 151 36.51 5.73 9.04
CA SER A 151 36.79 5.16 10.35
C SER A 151 38.26 5.39 10.73
N THR A 152 38.47 6.12 11.82
CA THR A 152 39.80 6.41 12.37
C THR A 152 40.58 5.15 12.75
N ASP A 153 39.87 4.03 12.97
CA ASP A 153 40.42 2.79 13.51
C ASP A 153 40.79 1.79 12.40
N GLY A 154 40.50 2.11 11.12
CA GLY A 154 40.75 1.23 9.97
C GLY A 154 39.94 -0.07 9.96
N LEU A 155 38.99 -0.22 10.87
CA LEU A 155 38.15 -1.41 10.98
C LEU A 155 37.06 -1.40 9.90
N PRO A 156 36.77 -2.56 9.27
CA PRO A 156 35.72 -2.68 8.27
C PRO A 156 34.35 -2.41 8.90
N VAL A 157 33.62 -1.44 8.35
CA VAL A 157 32.28 -1.08 8.80
C VAL A 157 31.25 -1.96 8.10
N THR A 158 30.51 -2.76 8.87
CA THR A 158 29.40 -3.57 8.35
C THR A 158 28.11 -2.76 8.43
N LEU A 159 27.39 -2.64 7.32
CA LEU A 159 26.09 -1.96 7.29
C LEU A 159 25.01 -2.78 8.02
N SER A 160 24.14 -2.09 8.74
CA SER A 160 22.92 -2.70 9.28
C SER A 160 21.93 -3.05 8.17
N THR A 161 21.03 -3.99 8.45
CA THR A 161 19.95 -4.37 7.52
C THR A 161 19.11 -3.17 7.08
N LEU A 162 18.92 -2.19 7.95
CA LEU A 162 18.14 -0.98 7.67
C LEU A 162 18.84 -0.06 6.66
N GLU A 163 20.17 0.03 6.71
CA GLU A 163 20.95 0.81 5.75
C GLU A 163 20.98 0.12 4.39
N VAL A 164 21.07 -1.20 4.35
CA VAL A 164 20.94 -2.00 3.12
C VAL A 164 19.56 -1.83 2.49
N ASP A 165 18.48 -1.89 3.29
CA ASP A 165 17.12 -1.65 2.81
C ASP A 165 16.95 -0.23 2.26
N LYS A 166 17.58 0.78 2.87
CA LYS A 166 17.56 2.15 2.37
C LYS A 166 18.29 2.26 1.02
N ILE A 167 19.46 1.63 0.89
CA ILE A 167 20.21 1.58 -0.36
C ILE A 167 19.38 0.91 -1.45
N TYR A 168 18.68 -0.17 -1.12
CA TYR A 168 17.78 -0.84 -2.05
C TYR A 168 16.70 0.14 -2.57
N GLU A 169 16.04 0.89 -1.69
CA GLU A 169 15.00 1.85 -2.12
C GLU A 169 15.53 3.03 -2.96
N GLU A 170 16.81 3.37 -2.81
CA GLU A 170 17.50 4.40 -3.61
C GLU A 170 17.92 3.88 -4.99
N VAL A 171 18.41 2.64 -5.07
CA VAL A 171 18.95 2.05 -6.31
C VAL A 171 17.84 1.48 -7.20
N VAL A 172 16.82 0.85 -6.61
CA VAL A 172 15.80 0.15 -7.40
C VAL A 172 14.87 1.14 -8.11
N PRO A 173 14.72 1.02 -9.45
CA PRO A 173 13.85 1.90 -10.22
C PRO A 173 12.40 1.90 -9.69
N LYS A 174 11.77 3.09 -9.65
CA LYS A 174 10.38 3.23 -9.22
C LYS A 174 9.46 3.36 -10.43
N LYS A 175 8.50 2.44 -10.58
CA LYS A 175 7.46 2.52 -11.60
C LYS A 175 6.14 2.90 -10.95
N LYS A 176 5.62 4.09 -11.29
CA LYS A 176 4.41 4.67 -10.64
C LYS A 176 4.53 4.77 -9.12
N GLY A 177 5.71 5.15 -8.61
CA GLY A 177 5.99 5.29 -7.18
C GLY A 177 6.27 3.98 -6.44
N ARG A 178 6.22 2.82 -7.11
CA ARG A 178 6.50 1.51 -6.50
C ARG A 178 7.86 1.00 -6.92
N ALA A 179 8.65 0.51 -5.95
CA ALA A 179 9.93 -0.15 -6.20
C ALA A 179 9.70 -1.39 -7.07
N LEU A 180 10.46 -1.50 -8.16
CA LEU A 180 10.32 -2.59 -9.12
C LEU A 180 10.67 -3.94 -8.47
N GLY A 181 9.76 -4.91 -8.56
CA GLY A 181 10.02 -6.31 -8.17
C GLY A 181 9.62 -6.70 -6.75
N ILE A 182 9.28 -5.75 -5.90
CA ILE A 182 8.90 -6.01 -4.50
C ILE A 182 7.38 -6.19 -4.31
N GLY A 183 6.59 -5.96 -5.36
CA GLY A 183 5.13 -6.09 -5.30
C GLY A 183 4.49 -5.12 -4.31
N SER A 184 3.43 -5.55 -3.62
CA SER A 184 2.70 -4.73 -2.64
C SER A 184 3.31 -4.74 -1.24
N VAL A 185 4.54 -5.24 -1.07
CA VAL A 185 5.19 -5.31 0.26
C VAL A 185 5.38 -3.92 0.85
N ASN A 186 5.54 -2.91 0.00
CA ASN A 186 5.64 -1.51 0.40
C ASN A 186 4.26 -0.82 0.50
N ASP A 187 3.17 -1.43 0.01
CA ASP A 187 1.80 -0.91 0.14
C ASP A 187 1.18 -1.27 1.51
N VAL A 188 1.76 -2.22 2.23
CA VAL A 188 1.37 -2.61 3.60
C VAL A 188 2.41 -2.04 4.55
N SER A 189 1.99 -1.26 5.55
CA SER A 189 2.87 -0.73 6.58
C SER A 189 3.70 -1.87 7.20
N ARG A 190 4.97 -1.95 6.83
CA ARG A 190 5.92 -2.94 7.34
C ARG A 190 6.10 -2.67 8.84
N ALA A 191 5.45 -3.48 9.67
CA ALA A 191 5.61 -3.40 11.12
C ALA A 191 6.98 -4.00 11.52
N THR A 192 8.04 -3.19 11.37
CA THR A 192 9.30 -3.38 12.11
C THR A 192 9.30 -2.45 13.31
N SER A 193 9.81 -2.94 14.45
CA SER A 193 9.93 -2.16 15.69
C SER A 193 10.71 -0.83 15.51
N SER A 194 11.61 -0.74 14.53
CA SER A 194 12.35 0.50 14.21
C SER A 194 11.53 1.56 13.44
N TYR A 195 10.42 1.20 12.79
CA TYR A 195 9.49 2.17 12.18
C TYR A 195 8.56 2.81 13.21
N GLY A 196 8.44 2.23 14.41
CA GLY A 196 7.79 2.87 15.57
C GLY A 196 8.48 4.19 15.91
N GLN A 197 9.81 4.19 16.03
CA GLN A 197 10.59 5.40 16.29
C GLN A 197 10.39 6.48 15.22
N ARG A 198 10.39 6.10 13.93
CA ARG A 198 10.17 7.08 12.84
C ARG A 198 8.76 7.68 12.88
N ARG A 199 7.74 6.88 13.23
CA ARG A 199 6.36 7.35 13.44
C ARG A 199 6.28 8.25 14.66
N ASP A 200 6.98 7.93 15.74
CA ASP A 200 7.01 8.74 16.95
C ASP A 200 7.72 10.08 16.68
N ASP A 201 8.80 10.08 15.90
CA ASP A 201 9.50 11.30 15.47
C ASP A 201 8.64 12.15 14.53
N GLU A 202 8.01 11.56 13.51
CA GLU A 202 7.10 12.25 12.58
C GLU A 202 5.84 12.78 13.29
N VAL A 203 5.27 12.00 14.22
CA VAL A 203 4.12 12.42 15.05
C VAL A 203 4.55 13.52 16.03
N THR A 204 5.75 13.44 16.59
CA THR A 204 6.29 14.49 17.47
C THR A 204 6.55 15.77 16.69
N GLN A 205 7.09 15.69 15.48
CA GLN A 205 7.27 16.83 14.58
C GLN A 205 5.92 17.46 14.21
N MET A 206 4.93 16.66 13.78
CA MET A 206 3.60 17.16 13.45
C MET A 206 2.88 17.77 14.67
N ARG A 207 3.05 17.20 15.87
CA ARG A 207 2.53 17.78 17.12
C ARG A 207 3.18 19.12 17.42
N ASN A 208 4.50 19.24 17.22
CA ASN A 208 5.23 20.50 17.41
C ASN A 208 4.82 21.57 16.37
N GLU A 209 4.62 21.18 15.11
CA GLU A 209 4.11 22.07 14.05
C GLU A 209 2.66 22.51 14.32
N LEU A 210 1.81 21.59 14.79
CA LEU A 210 0.44 21.89 15.21
C LEU A 210 0.44 22.85 16.42
N ALA A 211 1.27 22.61 17.43
CA ALA A 211 1.41 23.51 18.57
C ALA A 211 1.95 24.89 18.14
N SER A 212 2.91 24.91 17.22
CA SER A 212 3.49 26.14 16.65
C SER A 212 2.48 26.98 15.87
N THR A 213 1.50 26.34 15.23
CA THR A 213 0.43 27.04 14.48
C THR A 213 -0.79 27.37 15.35
N GLN A 214 -1.10 26.53 16.34
CA GLN A 214 -2.21 26.77 17.28
C GLN A 214 -1.93 27.97 18.19
N SER A 215 -0.72 28.12 18.73
CA SER A 215 -0.37 29.24 19.61
C SER A 215 -0.65 30.63 19.01
N PRO A 216 -0.14 30.99 17.81
CA PRO A 216 -0.42 32.27 17.19
C PRO A 216 -1.89 32.42 16.75
N PHE A 217 -2.55 31.32 16.39
CA PHE A 217 -3.99 31.34 16.10
C PHE A 217 -4.82 31.68 17.34
N THR A 218 -4.56 31.01 18.46
CA THR A 218 -5.21 31.26 19.76
C THR A 218 -4.93 32.68 20.26
N ALA A 219 -3.69 33.18 20.13
CA ALA A 219 -3.36 34.56 20.49
C ALA A 219 -4.12 35.59 19.64
N ARG A 220 -4.28 35.34 18.34
CA ARG A 220 -5.04 36.23 17.44
C ARG A 220 -6.53 36.22 17.76
N VAL A 221 -7.11 35.06 18.04
CA VAL A 221 -8.52 34.92 18.44
C VAL A 221 -8.76 35.56 19.80
N GLY A 222 -7.87 35.36 20.78
CA GLY A 222 -7.96 35.99 22.09
C GLY A 222 -7.86 37.52 22.04
N GLY A 223 -6.99 38.06 21.17
CA GLY A 223 -6.93 39.52 20.92
C GLY A 223 -8.23 40.07 20.31
N LEU A 224 -8.87 39.30 19.42
CA LEU A 224 -10.16 39.66 18.81
C LEU A 224 -11.29 39.62 19.85
N GLU A 225 -11.28 38.64 20.74
CA GLU A 225 -12.22 38.54 21.85
C GLU A 225 -12.05 39.71 22.85
N GLY A 226 -10.81 40.10 23.16
CA GLY A 226 -10.53 41.29 23.98
C GLY A 226 -11.10 42.58 23.37
N PHE A 227 -10.97 42.74 22.05
CA PHE A 227 -11.55 43.87 21.33
C PHE A 227 -13.09 43.85 21.33
N LEU A 228 -13.70 42.68 21.14
CA LEU A 228 -15.15 42.51 21.21
C LEU A 228 -15.68 42.82 22.63
N ASN A 229 -14.98 42.41 23.68
CA ASN A 229 -15.33 42.73 25.06
C ASN A 229 -15.22 44.24 25.35
N PHE A 230 -14.22 44.93 24.79
CA PHE A 230 -14.10 46.39 24.91
C PHE A 230 -15.27 47.13 24.24
N ILE A 231 -15.64 46.75 23.00
CA ILE A 231 -16.79 47.35 22.31
C ILE A 231 -18.09 47.09 23.09
N ALA A 232 -18.29 45.87 23.59
CA ALA A 232 -19.45 45.51 24.40
C ALA A 232 -19.58 46.38 25.66
N ALA A 233 -18.46 46.67 26.35
CA ALA A 233 -18.46 47.52 27.54
C ALA A 233 -18.86 48.97 27.24
N THR A 234 -18.64 49.43 26.01
CA THR A 234 -19.04 50.77 25.55
C THR A 234 -20.44 50.82 24.93
N ASN A 235 -21.11 49.67 24.72
CA ASN A 235 -22.43 49.62 24.09
C ASN A 235 -23.30 48.44 24.61
N PRO A 236 -24.37 48.72 25.40
CA PRO A 236 -25.17 47.70 26.07
C PRO A 236 -26.00 46.80 25.11
N GLU A 237 -26.33 47.28 23.91
CA GLU A 237 -27.02 46.44 22.91
C GLU A 237 -26.10 45.34 22.37
N TRP A 238 -24.82 45.66 22.15
CA TRP A 238 -23.82 44.71 21.68
C TRP A 238 -23.41 43.70 22.74
N GLU A 239 -23.40 44.10 24.01
CA GLU A 239 -23.16 43.19 25.13
C GLU A 239 -24.24 42.09 25.20
N THR A 240 -25.49 42.46 24.95
CA THR A 240 -26.62 41.53 24.94
C THR A 240 -26.52 40.55 23.76
N MET A 241 -26.20 41.06 22.55
CA MET A 241 -26.04 40.22 21.36
C MET A 241 -24.86 39.24 21.48
N LEU A 242 -23.72 39.68 22.02
CA LEU A 242 -22.54 38.81 22.22
C LEU A 242 -22.78 37.74 23.29
N ARG A 243 -23.54 38.04 24.35
CA ARG A 243 -23.98 37.05 25.34
C ARG A 243 -24.82 35.94 24.70
N ASP A 244 -25.76 36.29 23.84
CA ASP A 244 -26.61 35.32 23.14
C ASP A 244 -25.80 34.47 22.14
N MET A 245 -24.87 35.07 21.40
CA MET A 245 -24.00 34.33 20.49
C MET A 245 -23.10 33.31 21.22
N ARG A 246 -22.52 33.67 22.37
CA ARG A 246 -21.74 32.73 23.20
C ARG A 246 -22.59 31.60 23.76
N ARG A 247 -23.85 31.88 24.11
CA ARG A 247 -24.81 30.84 24.54
C ARG A 247 -25.17 29.87 23.42
N GLN A 248 -25.24 30.34 22.18
CA GLN A 248 -25.60 29.51 21.02
C GLN A 248 -24.42 28.68 20.50
N ASN A 249 -23.18 29.12 20.71
CA ASN A 249 -21.96 28.42 20.27
C ASN A 249 -21.00 28.16 21.44
N PRO A 250 -21.31 27.20 22.33
CA PRO A 250 -20.40 26.82 23.41
C PRO A 250 -19.11 26.19 22.86
N ILE A 251 -17.96 26.63 23.37
CA ILE A 251 -16.65 26.03 23.07
C ILE A 251 -16.54 24.71 23.86
N PRO A 252 -16.22 23.57 23.22
CA PRO A 252 -16.03 22.31 23.96
C PRO A 252 -14.83 22.42 24.91
N GLY A 253 -15.05 22.34 26.22
CA GLY A 253 -13.98 22.24 27.23
C GLY A 253 -14.10 23.10 28.50
N GLU A 254 -15.07 24.03 28.60
CA GLU A 254 -15.25 24.88 29.80
C GLU A 254 -16.45 24.49 30.67
N GLY A 255 -16.67 23.19 30.89
CA GLY A 255 -17.53 22.67 31.97
C GLY A 255 -16.66 22.13 33.12
N PRO A 256 -17.18 21.99 34.36
CA PRO A 256 -16.45 21.31 35.43
C PRO A 256 -16.11 19.90 34.95
N SER A 257 -14.81 19.56 34.96
CA SER A 257 -14.30 18.31 34.41
C SER A 257 -14.95 17.12 35.11
N ASP A 258 -15.56 16.24 34.31
CA ASP A 258 -15.91 14.89 34.72
C ASP A 258 -15.17 13.89 33.80
N ASP A 259 -13.86 14.14 33.64
CA ASP A 259 -12.95 13.27 32.89
C ASP A 259 -12.67 11.94 33.61
N THR A 260 -13.21 11.76 34.81
CA THR A 260 -13.12 10.52 35.59
C THR A 260 -13.88 9.35 34.97
N HIS A 261 -14.91 9.60 34.16
CA HIS A 261 -15.73 8.53 33.58
C HIS A 261 -15.16 7.90 32.30
N ALA A 262 -14.25 8.58 31.60
CA ALA A 262 -13.68 8.06 30.35
C ALA A 262 -12.49 7.12 30.59
N GLU A 263 -11.65 7.41 31.58
CA GLU A 263 -10.50 6.58 31.94
C GLU A 263 -10.95 5.25 32.59
N GLU A 264 -11.96 5.28 33.47
CA GLU A 264 -12.48 4.06 34.12
C GLU A 264 -13.14 3.09 33.13
N ASP A 265 -13.84 3.58 32.09
CA ASP A 265 -14.47 2.70 31.09
C ASP A 265 -13.44 2.07 30.13
N VAL A 266 -12.34 2.78 29.87
CA VAL A 266 -11.20 2.27 29.08
C VAL A 266 -10.42 1.22 29.88
N ASP A 267 -10.14 1.47 31.16
CA ASP A 267 -9.45 0.51 32.02
C ASP A 267 -10.29 -0.75 32.30
N ARG A 268 -11.61 -0.57 32.47
CA ARG A 268 -12.55 -1.70 32.63
C ARG A 268 -12.60 -2.55 31.37
N ARG A 269 -12.70 -1.95 30.17
CA ARG A 269 -12.69 -2.67 28.89
C ARG A 269 -11.35 -3.35 28.60
N SER A 270 -10.24 -2.72 28.97
CA SER A 270 -8.90 -3.29 28.79
C SER A 270 -8.69 -4.53 29.67
N ASN A 271 -9.15 -4.48 30.93
CA ASN A 271 -9.11 -5.65 31.83
C ASN A 271 -10.04 -6.79 31.38
N GLU A 272 -11.22 -6.48 30.83
CA GLU A 272 -12.14 -7.47 30.28
C GLU A 272 -11.53 -8.19 29.06
N PHE A 273 -10.79 -7.45 28.23
CA PHE A 273 -10.10 -8.00 27.07
C PHE A 273 -8.92 -8.92 27.46
N LEU A 274 -8.17 -8.56 28.51
CA LEU A 274 -7.07 -9.40 29.03
C LEU A 274 -7.56 -10.69 29.71
N ARG A 275 -8.74 -10.70 30.33
CA ARG A 275 -9.35 -11.91 30.92
C ARG A 275 -9.99 -12.85 29.90
N ALA A 276 -10.35 -12.37 28.72
CA ALA A 276 -11.03 -13.14 27.69
C ALA A 276 -10.08 -13.91 26.74
N MET A 277 -8.78 -13.76 26.91
CA MET A 277 -7.77 -14.53 26.19
C MET A 277 -7.55 -15.88 26.89
N PRO A 278 -7.92 -17.02 26.30
CA PRO A 278 -7.49 -18.31 26.81
C PRO A 278 -5.99 -18.49 26.53
N ASP A 279 -5.22 -18.85 27.57
CA ASP A 279 -3.82 -19.22 27.43
C ASP A 279 -3.68 -20.41 26.45
N SER A 280 -3.02 -20.17 25.31
CA SER A 280 -2.42 -21.19 24.45
C SER A 280 -1.28 -20.60 23.64
#